data_AF-A0A4S3J435-F1
#
_entry.id   AF-A0A4S3J435-F1
#
_cell.length_a   1.000
_cell.length_b   1.000
_cell.length_c   1.000
_cell.angle_alpha   90.00
_cell.angle_beta   90.00
_cell.angle_gamma   90.00
#
_symmetry.space_group_name_H-M   'P 1'
#
loop_
_entity.id
_entity.type
_entity.pdbx_description
1 polymer ?
#
loop_
_entity_poly.entity_id
_entity_poly.type
_entity_poly.pdbx_seq_one_letter_code
_entity_poly.pdbx_strand_id
1 'polypeptide(L)'
;MELLDPAAFELPSSDSGSGISEWLCPSPVVALPLSQFHTHRHQQAGPLILQLFQSKDANLDSRRRALNRIHSLNDEIHQHNVENDVDREVGTIDVDIFLHAWEDPDSGPYLMDFCRLHHYPIAWALQPPKIGSEYQPYEEIYWKNCDWNTPGMLLRFVWDMRKARVDEDIIEDQELILLEFECSFNKNLGRLHLEHSKAGGVAHFLQSDCLLDSYRILIACLEEEEPELYEQHRQSLRRDCALYDYPISWVPGTYEHERNCVRS
;
A
#
# COMPACT_ATOMS: atom_id res chain seq x y z
N MET A 1 45.78 57.28 -17.86
CA MET A 1 44.82 58.35 -18.20
C MET A 1 45.05 58.63 -19.68
N GLU A 2 44.00 58.58 -20.48
CA GLU A 2 43.95 58.55 -21.95
C GLU A 2 44.26 57.19 -22.62
N LEU A 3 43.21 56.58 -23.20
CA LEU A 3 43.24 55.53 -24.23
C LEU A 3 42.07 55.87 -25.16
N LEU A 4 42.30 56.48 -26.33
CA LEU A 4 42.68 55.89 -27.62
C LEU A 4 41.55 55.06 -28.28
N ASP A 5 40.92 55.71 -29.27
CA ASP A 5 40.28 55.14 -30.47
C ASP A 5 41.37 55.07 -31.58
N PRO A 6 41.20 54.49 -32.80
CA PRO A 6 40.17 53.61 -33.36
C PRO A 6 40.72 52.43 -34.23
N ALA A 7 39.79 51.65 -34.79
CA ALA A 7 39.76 51.11 -36.15
C ALA A 7 40.15 49.63 -36.44
N ALA A 8 39.22 49.02 -37.21
CA ALA A 8 39.44 48.18 -38.40
C ALA A 8 39.55 46.65 -38.21
N PHE A 9 38.54 45.90 -38.69
CA PHE A 9 38.55 45.03 -39.90
C PHE A 9 39.06 43.59 -39.54
N GLU A 10 38.42 42.44 -39.82
CA GLU A 10 37.72 41.91 -41.00
C GLU A 10 36.82 40.70 -40.60
N LEU A 11 35.78 40.44 -41.39
CA LEU A 11 35.12 39.14 -41.51
C LEU A 11 35.86 38.27 -42.54
N PRO A 12 35.83 36.93 -42.40
CA PRO A 12 35.80 36.06 -43.56
C PRO A 12 34.44 35.39 -43.74
N SER A 13 34.07 35.33 -45.01
CA SER A 13 32.93 34.69 -45.65
C SER A 13 33.00 33.16 -45.65
N SER A 14 31.82 32.57 -45.81
CA SER A 14 31.55 31.16 -46.11
C SER A 14 32.51 30.55 -47.14
N ASP A 15 32.93 29.30 -46.90
CA ASP A 15 32.84 28.30 -47.97
C ASP A 15 32.81 26.84 -47.48
N SER A 16 31.87 26.11 -48.07
CA SER A 16 31.87 24.70 -48.47
C SER A 16 32.51 23.61 -47.58
N GLY A 17 31.62 22.77 -47.03
CA GLY A 17 31.61 21.33 -47.34
C GLY A 17 32.60 20.41 -46.61
N SER A 18 32.08 19.61 -45.69
CA SER A 18 32.28 18.15 -45.64
C SER A 18 31.73 17.63 -44.32
N GLY A 19 30.99 16.53 -44.39
CA GLY A 19 30.17 16.03 -43.31
C GLY A 19 30.96 15.72 -42.04
N ILE A 20 30.39 16.14 -40.92
CA ILE A 20 30.62 15.50 -39.64
C ILE A 20 29.23 15.23 -39.10
N SER A 21 28.82 13.99 -39.33
CA SER A 21 27.86 13.22 -38.54
C SER A 21 27.27 14.02 -37.38
N GLU A 22 26.01 14.42 -37.51
CA GLU A 22 25.12 14.68 -36.39
C GLU A 22 25.11 13.41 -35.52
N TRP A 23 26.09 13.31 -34.64
CA TRP A 23 25.94 12.55 -33.42
C TRP A 23 24.91 13.34 -32.63
N LEU A 24 23.64 13.01 -32.90
CA LEU A 24 22.56 13.17 -31.96
C LEU A 24 23.05 12.52 -30.67
N CYS A 25 23.68 13.32 -29.80
CA CYS A 25 23.79 12.97 -28.41
C CYS A 25 22.36 12.65 -27.97
N PRO A 26 22.07 11.43 -27.51
CA PRO A 26 20.83 11.20 -26.81
C PRO A 26 20.82 12.25 -25.70
N SER A 27 19.84 13.16 -25.75
CA SER A 27 19.57 14.01 -24.59
C SER A 27 19.52 13.06 -23.41
N PRO A 28 20.33 13.24 -22.35
CA PRO A 28 20.26 12.36 -21.21
C PRO A 28 18.82 12.41 -20.77
N VAL A 29 18.15 11.26 -20.81
CA VAL A 29 16.87 11.08 -20.14
C VAL A 29 17.20 11.36 -18.69
N VAL A 30 16.98 12.60 -18.26
CA VAL A 30 17.14 12.98 -16.87
C VAL A 30 16.16 12.09 -16.15
N ALA A 31 16.67 11.03 -15.53
CA ALA A 31 15.87 10.12 -14.73
C ALA A 31 15.08 11.00 -13.77
N LEU A 32 13.75 10.97 -13.89
CA LEU A 32 12.88 11.67 -12.96
C LEU A 32 13.27 11.17 -11.57
N PRO A 33 13.46 12.05 -10.57
CA PRO A 33 13.59 11.63 -9.18
C PRO A 33 12.50 10.60 -8.88
N LEU A 34 12.85 9.49 -8.24
CA LEU A 34 11.97 8.33 -8.01
C LEU A 34 10.55 8.74 -7.55
N SER A 35 10.47 9.70 -6.63
CA SER A 35 9.21 10.27 -6.14
C SER A 35 8.37 10.97 -7.22
N GLN A 36 8.99 11.66 -8.18
CA GLN A 36 8.29 12.28 -9.31
C GLN A 36 7.77 11.22 -10.28
N PHE A 37 8.51 10.14 -10.50
CA PHE A 37 8.05 9.02 -11.31
C PHE A 37 6.80 8.38 -10.69
N HIS A 38 6.84 7.96 -9.42
CA HIS A 38 5.66 7.38 -8.74
C HIS A 38 4.48 8.37 -8.72
N THR A 39 4.75 9.63 -8.42
CA THR A 39 3.74 10.70 -8.48
C THR A 39 3.05 10.78 -9.84
N HIS A 40 3.82 10.69 -10.93
CA HIS A 40 3.27 10.70 -12.28
C HIS A 40 2.39 9.48 -12.57
N ARG A 41 2.80 8.29 -12.10
CA ARG A 41 2.02 7.05 -12.23
C ARG A 41 0.71 7.11 -11.45
N HIS A 42 0.75 7.62 -10.23
CA HIS A 42 -0.45 7.89 -9.45
C HIS A 42 -1.38 8.88 -10.15
N GLN A 43 -0.86 9.98 -10.70
CA GLN A 43 -1.70 10.92 -11.48
C GLN A 43 -2.39 10.26 -12.68
N GLN A 44 -1.71 9.35 -13.38
CA GLN A 44 -2.30 8.54 -14.45
C GLN A 44 -3.37 7.56 -13.95
N ALA A 45 -3.22 7.05 -12.73
CA ALA A 45 -4.17 6.14 -12.10
C ALA A 45 -5.42 6.85 -11.55
N GLY A 46 -5.35 8.13 -11.19
CA GLY A 46 -6.46 8.87 -10.57
C GLY A 46 -7.80 8.76 -11.33
N PRO A 47 -7.84 9.00 -12.66
CA PRO A 47 -9.06 8.79 -13.45
C PRO A 47 -9.58 7.34 -13.43
N LEU A 48 -8.68 6.35 -13.36
CA LEU A 48 -9.02 4.93 -13.30
C LEU A 48 -9.61 4.55 -11.95
N ILE A 49 -9.04 5.06 -10.85
CA ILE A 49 -9.54 4.93 -9.47
C ILE A 49 -10.97 5.48 -9.39
N LEU A 50 -11.22 6.66 -9.97
CA LEU A 50 -12.56 7.26 -10.02
C LEU A 50 -13.53 6.42 -10.85
N GLN A 51 -13.09 5.94 -12.02
CA GLN A 51 -13.89 5.07 -12.89
C GLN A 51 -14.26 3.77 -12.18
N LEU A 52 -13.35 3.19 -11.41
CA LEU A 52 -13.59 1.97 -10.64
C LEU A 52 -14.65 2.19 -9.56
N PHE A 53 -14.59 3.28 -8.81
CA PHE A 53 -15.61 3.65 -7.83
C PHE A 53 -16.99 3.81 -8.47
N GLN A 54 -17.07 4.53 -9.59
CA GLN A 54 -18.33 4.78 -10.32
C GLN A 54 -18.90 3.52 -10.98
N SER A 55 -18.06 2.54 -11.29
CA SER A 55 -18.46 1.31 -11.99
C SER A 55 -19.02 0.21 -11.10
N LYS A 56 -19.27 0.47 -9.80
CA LYS A 56 -19.67 -0.53 -8.80
C LYS A 56 -20.82 -1.44 -9.26
N ASP A 57 -21.81 -0.93 -10.01
CA ASP A 57 -23.04 -1.69 -10.30
C ASP A 57 -23.46 -1.80 -11.79
N ALA A 58 -22.70 -1.25 -12.75
CA ALA A 58 -23.27 -1.04 -14.10
C ALA A 58 -22.41 -1.46 -15.31
N ASN A 59 -21.08 -1.60 -15.19
CA ASN A 59 -20.24 -1.83 -16.38
C ASN A 59 -18.98 -2.65 -16.09
N LEU A 60 -19.12 -3.98 -16.15
CA LEU A 60 -18.05 -4.95 -15.92
C LEU A 60 -16.87 -4.78 -16.88
N ASP A 61 -17.12 -4.45 -18.16
CA ASP A 61 -16.05 -4.26 -19.15
C ASP A 61 -15.23 -3.01 -18.87
N SER A 62 -15.91 -1.92 -18.47
CA SER A 62 -15.27 -0.68 -18.05
C SER A 62 -14.37 -0.92 -16.81
N ARG A 63 -14.91 -1.62 -15.80
CA ARG A 63 -14.17 -2.01 -14.60
C ARG A 63 -12.94 -2.84 -14.93
N ARG A 64 -13.09 -3.88 -15.77
CA ARG A 64 -11.99 -4.75 -16.20
C ARG A 64 -10.89 -3.97 -16.93
N ARG A 65 -11.25 -3.06 -17.84
CA ARG A 65 -10.27 -2.21 -18.55
C ARG A 65 -9.50 -1.31 -17.59
N ALA A 66 -10.16 -0.72 -16.61
CA ALA A 66 -9.51 0.13 -15.60
C ALA A 66 -8.54 -0.68 -14.72
N LEU A 67 -8.95 -1.86 -14.25
CA LEU A 67 -8.08 -2.77 -13.50
C LEU A 67 -6.85 -3.19 -14.32
N ASN A 68 -7.04 -3.62 -15.56
CA ASN A 68 -5.93 -4.01 -16.44
C ASN A 68 -4.95 -2.86 -16.66
N ARG A 69 -5.45 -1.62 -16.78
CA ARG A 69 -4.59 -0.46 -16.95
C ARG A 69 -3.81 -0.14 -15.67
N ILE A 70 -4.41 -0.27 -14.49
CA ILE A 70 -3.69 -0.12 -13.22
C ILE A 70 -2.62 -1.21 -13.07
N HIS A 71 -2.92 -2.47 -13.41
CA HIS A 71 -1.90 -3.53 -13.44
C HIS A 71 -0.74 -3.19 -14.36
N SER A 72 -1.01 -2.66 -15.56
CA SER A 72 0.05 -2.21 -16.47
C SER A 72 0.88 -1.08 -15.86
N LEU A 73 0.26 -0.14 -15.13
CA LEU A 73 1.00 0.90 -14.41
C LEU A 73 1.89 0.31 -13.32
N ASN A 74 1.42 -0.68 -12.56
CA ASN A 74 2.22 -1.36 -11.55
C ASN A 74 3.38 -2.14 -12.18
N ASP A 75 3.20 -2.77 -13.34
CA ASP A 75 4.30 -3.41 -14.08
C ASP A 75 5.36 -2.40 -14.51
N GLU A 76 4.93 -1.22 -14.99
CA GLU A 76 5.84 -0.10 -15.32
C GLU A 76 6.57 0.43 -14.07
N ILE A 77 5.92 0.45 -12.89
CA ILE A 77 6.53 0.82 -11.61
C ILE A 77 7.56 -0.21 -11.15
N HIS A 78 7.20 -1.50 -11.18
CA HIS A 78 8.09 -2.60 -10.83
C HIS A 78 9.37 -2.55 -11.66
N GLN A 79 9.23 -2.40 -12.98
CA GLN A 79 10.38 -2.34 -13.87
C GLN A 79 11.30 -1.15 -13.54
N HIS A 80 10.71 0.03 -13.32
CA HIS A 80 11.48 1.22 -12.93
C HIS A 80 12.18 1.06 -11.57
N ASN A 81 11.52 0.45 -10.58
CA ASN A 81 12.12 0.21 -9.27
C ASN A 81 13.31 -0.74 -9.36
N VAL A 82 13.17 -1.84 -10.12
CA VAL A 82 14.26 -2.79 -10.37
C VAL A 82 15.44 -2.12 -11.09
N GLU A 83 15.17 -1.27 -12.09
CA GLU A 83 16.21 -0.52 -12.82
C GLU A 83 16.98 0.49 -11.94
N ASN A 84 16.38 0.92 -10.82
CA ASN A 84 16.96 1.91 -9.90
C ASN A 84 17.39 1.32 -8.56
N ASP A 85 17.46 -0.01 -8.42
CA ASP A 85 17.83 -0.72 -7.18
C ASP A 85 16.97 -0.33 -5.96
N VAL A 86 15.67 -0.18 -6.20
CA VAL A 86 14.65 0.10 -5.18
C VAL A 86 13.80 -1.16 -4.97
N ASP A 87 13.28 -1.33 -3.76
CA ASP A 87 12.30 -2.37 -3.48
C ASP A 87 11.16 -2.35 -4.52
N ARG A 88 10.81 -3.54 -5.02
CA ARG A 88 9.92 -3.71 -6.16
C ARG A 88 8.55 -3.08 -5.91
N GLU A 89 8.04 -3.17 -4.69
CA GLU A 89 6.67 -2.79 -4.34
C GLU A 89 6.55 -1.31 -3.98
N VAL A 90 7.64 -0.55 -3.97
CA VAL A 90 7.58 0.88 -3.61
C VAL A 90 6.79 1.67 -4.65
N GLY A 91 5.73 2.33 -4.21
CA GLY A 91 4.90 3.20 -5.06
C GLY A 91 4.01 2.46 -6.06
N THR A 92 3.83 1.14 -5.91
CA THR A 92 2.77 0.40 -6.60
C THR A 92 1.40 0.88 -6.15
N ILE A 93 0.35 0.60 -6.90
CA ILE A 93 -1.02 1.02 -6.59
C ILE A 93 -1.83 -0.18 -6.09
N ASP A 94 -2.18 -0.16 -4.81
CA ASP A 94 -2.99 -1.17 -4.11
C ASP A 94 -4.50 -0.95 -4.32
N VAL A 95 -4.94 -1.07 -5.56
CA VAL A 95 -6.33 -0.76 -5.96
C VAL A 95 -7.39 -1.56 -5.19
N ASP A 96 -7.08 -2.78 -4.77
CA ASP A 96 -8.01 -3.63 -4.05
C ASP A 96 -8.28 -3.15 -2.63
N ILE A 97 -7.33 -2.45 -2.00
CA ILE A 97 -7.52 -1.80 -0.69
C ILE A 97 -8.53 -0.67 -0.80
N PHE A 98 -8.42 0.17 -1.84
CA PHE A 98 -9.40 1.22 -2.09
C PHE A 98 -10.80 0.64 -2.33
N LEU A 99 -10.90 -0.38 -3.17
CA LEU A 99 -12.17 -1.03 -3.48
C LEU A 99 -12.84 -1.60 -2.23
N HIS A 100 -12.08 -2.28 -1.39
CA HIS A 100 -12.51 -2.84 -0.11
C HIS A 100 -12.94 -1.74 0.87
N ALA A 101 -12.10 -0.74 1.10
CA ALA A 101 -12.39 0.35 2.02
C ALA A 101 -13.59 1.23 1.57
N TRP A 102 -13.94 1.27 0.28
CA TRP A 102 -15.13 1.97 -0.18
C TRP A 102 -16.42 1.15 -0.05
N GLU A 103 -16.35 -0.15 0.23
CA GLU A 103 -17.52 -0.97 0.55
C GLU A 103 -18.02 -0.73 1.97
N ASP A 104 -17.14 -0.26 2.85
CA ASP A 104 -17.44 0.10 4.24
C ASP A 104 -17.45 1.64 4.45
N PRO A 105 -18.59 2.24 4.85
CA PRO A 105 -18.66 3.66 5.18
C PRO A 105 -17.72 4.10 6.32
N ASP A 106 -17.41 3.21 7.25
CA ASP A 106 -16.61 3.51 8.44
C ASP A 106 -15.10 3.44 8.18
N SER A 107 -14.70 2.91 7.02
CA SER A 107 -13.30 2.76 6.60
C SER A 107 -12.62 4.07 6.15
N GLY A 108 -13.38 5.16 6.00
CA GLY A 108 -12.89 6.44 5.47
C GLY A 108 -11.65 7.02 6.20
N PRO A 109 -11.66 7.11 7.54
CA PRO A 109 -10.50 7.58 8.30
C PRO A 109 -9.25 6.70 8.14
N TYR A 110 -9.42 5.37 8.08
CA TYR A 110 -8.29 4.45 7.85
C TYR A 110 -7.72 4.58 6.44
N LEU A 111 -8.58 4.78 5.44
CA LEU A 111 -8.14 4.98 4.05
C LEU A 111 -7.36 6.29 3.89
N MET A 112 -7.68 7.32 4.67
CA MET A 112 -6.90 8.57 4.73
C MET A 112 -5.49 8.32 5.28
N ASP A 113 -5.37 7.56 6.37
CA ASP A 113 -4.08 7.19 6.94
C ASP A 113 -3.28 6.28 5.99
N PHE A 114 -3.94 5.31 5.34
CA PHE A 114 -3.35 4.47 4.31
C PHE A 114 -2.75 5.30 3.17
N CYS A 115 -3.51 6.27 2.63
CA CYS A 115 -2.99 7.18 1.61
C CYS A 115 -1.78 8.00 2.08
N ARG A 116 -1.79 8.47 3.33
CA ARG A 116 -0.68 9.23 3.91
C ARG A 116 0.58 8.39 4.02
N LEU A 117 0.47 7.16 4.50
CA LEU A 117 1.62 6.27 4.76
C LEU A 117 2.23 5.73 3.46
N HIS A 118 1.38 5.35 2.52
CA HIS A 118 1.80 4.81 1.23
C HIS A 118 2.04 5.91 0.17
N HIS A 119 1.95 7.18 0.56
CA HIS A 119 2.15 8.33 -0.32
C HIS A 119 1.27 8.30 -1.57
N TYR A 120 -0.01 7.98 -1.39
CA TYR A 120 -1.03 8.15 -2.42
C TYR A 120 -1.66 9.55 -2.36
N PRO A 121 -2.31 10.00 -3.45
CA PRO A 121 -3.13 11.21 -3.41
C PRO A 121 -4.26 11.08 -2.39
N ILE A 122 -4.36 12.02 -1.45
CA ILE A 122 -5.38 12.00 -0.38
C ILE A 122 -6.80 12.04 -0.95
N ALA A 123 -6.97 12.65 -2.12
CA ALA A 123 -8.25 12.72 -2.84
C ALA A 123 -8.84 11.33 -3.16
N TRP A 124 -8.02 10.27 -3.19
CA TRP A 124 -8.48 8.89 -3.40
C TRP A 124 -9.19 8.29 -2.18
N ALA A 125 -8.89 8.78 -0.98
CA ALA A 125 -9.52 8.31 0.24
C ALA A 125 -10.94 8.87 0.47
N LEU A 126 -11.34 9.88 -0.31
CA LEU A 126 -12.68 10.47 -0.21
C LEU A 126 -13.76 9.52 -0.73
N GLN A 127 -14.98 9.67 -0.23
CA GLN A 127 -16.17 9.01 -0.78
C GLN A 127 -17.21 10.07 -1.21
N PRO A 128 -17.42 10.29 -2.52
CA PRO A 128 -16.72 9.67 -3.64
C PRO A 128 -15.25 10.16 -3.76
N PRO A 129 -14.35 9.34 -4.33
CA PRO A 129 -12.98 9.76 -4.60
C PRO A 129 -12.96 10.90 -5.61
N LYS A 130 -11.87 11.66 -5.65
CA LYS A 130 -11.70 12.79 -6.57
C LYS A 130 -10.37 12.69 -7.30
N ILE A 131 -10.33 13.29 -8.49
CA ILE A 131 -9.06 13.56 -9.16
C ILE A 131 -8.38 14.67 -8.37
N GLY A 132 -7.27 14.32 -7.72
CA GLY A 132 -6.42 15.24 -7.01
C GLY A 132 -4.98 14.76 -7.07
N SER A 133 -4.05 15.70 -7.02
CA SER A 133 -2.61 15.43 -6.97
C SER A 133 -2.00 15.90 -5.64
N GLU A 134 -2.84 16.14 -4.64
CA GLU A 134 -2.42 16.56 -3.32
C GLU A 134 -1.96 15.33 -2.53
N TYR A 135 -0.68 15.32 -2.23
CA TYR A 135 -0.05 14.36 -1.32
C TYR A 135 0.12 15.04 0.03
N GLN A 136 -0.01 14.28 1.11
CA GLN A 136 0.51 14.75 2.37
C GLN A 136 2.04 14.65 2.38
N PRO A 137 2.74 15.56 3.07
CA PRO A 137 4.17 15.44 3.27
C PRO A 137 4.51 14.11 3.92
N TYR A 138 5.69 13.56 3.59
CA TYR A 138 6.21 12.41 4.32
C TYR A 138 6.37 12.78 5.80
N GLU A 139 5.84 11.92 6.65
CA GLU A 139 6.00 12.00 8.10
C GLU A 139 6.70 10.73 8.57
N GLU A 140 7.68 10.88 9.45
CA GLU A 140 8.33 9.74 10.07
C GLU A 140 7.31 8.93 10.87
N ILE A 141 7.30 7.62 10.63
CA ILE A 141 6.37 6.67 11.24
C ILE A 141 6.82 6.40 12.69
N TYR A 142 6.44 7.28 13.61
CA TYR A 142 6.91 7.25 15.00
C TYR A 142 6.45 6.02 15.81
N TRP A 143 5.36 5.35 15.39
CA TRP A 143 4.86 4.12 16.02
C TRP A 143 5.48 2.83 15.43
N LYS A 144 6.40 2.95 14.47
CA LYS A 144 7.09 1.79 13.88
C LYS A 144 7.85 0.96 14.91
N ASN A 145 8.27 1.59 16.01
CA ASN A 145 9.01 0.96 17.10
C ASN A 145 8.10 0.35 18.19
N CYS A 146 6.77 0.41 18.04
CA CYS A 146 5.87 -0.29 18.94
C CYS A 146 6.06 -1.81 18.84
N ASP A 147 5.67 -2.53 19.88
CA ASP A 147 5.78 -3.99 19.94
C ASP A 147 4.69 -4.69 19.11
N TRP A 148 4.88 -4.68 17.80
CA TRP A 148 4.05 -5.40 16.83
C TRP A 148 4.34 -6.90 16.80
N ASN A 149 5.40 -7.36 17.47
CA ASN A 149 5.78 -8.76 17.46
C ASN A 149 4.90 -9.57 18.42
N THR A 150 4.65 -9.05 19.63
CA THR A 150 3.85 -9.76 20.64
C THR A 150 2.43 -10.09 20.17
N PRO A 151 1.61 -9.17 19.61
CA PRO A 151 0.30 -9.54 19.07
C PRO A 151 0.40 -10.59 17.96
N GLY A 152 1.40 -10.48 17.08
CA GLY A 152 1.63 -11.47 16.03
C GLY A 152 1.94 -12.87 16.56
N MET A 153 2.74 -12.96 17.63
CA MET A 153 3.03 -14.23 18.30
C MET A 153 1.79 -14.83 18.95
N LEU A 154 0.98 -14.01 19.64
CA LEU A 154 -0.26 -14.44 20.28
C LEU A 154 -1.29 -14.93 19.26
N LEU A 155 -1.50 -14.16 18.18
CA LEU A 155 -2.37 -14.56 17.06
C LEU A 155 -1.91 -15.88 16.44
N ARG A 156 -0.61 -16.01 16.18
CA ARG A 156 -0.07 -17.26 15.62
C ARG A 156 -0.28 -18.44 16.55
N PHE A 157 -0.12 -18.24 17.85
CA PHE A 157 -0.36 -19.28 18.84
C PHE A 157 -1.82 -19.72 18.86
N VAL A 158 -2.78 -18.77 18.86
CA VAL A 158 -4.22 -19.05 18.73
C VAL A 158 -4.52 -19.82 17.45
N TRP A 159 -3.97 -19.40 16.31
CA TRP A 159 -4.12 -20.10 15.03
C TRP A 159 -3.65 -21.54 15.09
N ASP A 160 -2.46 -21.78 15.65
CA ASP A 160 -1.87 -23.12 15.72
C ASP A 160 -2.65 -24.01 16.71
N MET A 161 -3.18 -23.47 17.82
CA MET A 161 -4.06 -24.21 18.72
C MET A 161 -5.39 -24.60 18.07
N ARG A 162 -6.03 -23.67 17.34
CA ARG A 162 -7.27 -23.95 16.60
C ARG A 162 -7.04 -25.05 15.56
N LYS A 163 -5.96 -24.98 14.77
CA LYS A 163 -5.58 -26.04 13.82
C LYS A 163 -5.30 -27.38 14.50
N ALA A 164 -4.68 -27.37 15.67
CA ALA A 164 -4.40 -28.56 16.46
C ALA A 164 -5.65 -29.12 17.16
N ARG A 165 -6.80 -28.44 17.05
CA ARG A 165 -8.06 -28.81 17.72
C ARG A 165 -7.90 -28.98 19.22
N VAL A 166 -7.15 -28.05 19.82
CA VAL A 166 -7.07 -27.90 21.26
C VAL A 166 -8.47 -27.61 21.81
N ASP A 167 -8.70 -27.93 23.08
CA ASP A 167 -9.95 -27.64 23.77
C ASP A 167 -10.32 -26.15 23.66
N GLU A 168 -11.59 -25.85 23.34
CA GLU A 168 -12.03 -24.48 23.08
C GLU A 168 -11.89 -23.59 24.33
N ASP A 169 -12.08 -24.12 25.54
CA ASP A 169 -11.92 -23.34 26.78
C ASP A 169 -10.47 -22.82 26.90
N ILE A 170 -9.50 -23.64 26.49
CA ILE A 170 -8.07 -23.26 26.49
C ILE A 170 -7.80 -22.21 25.42
N ILE A 171 -8.44 -22.32 24.26
CA ILE A 171 -8.28 -21.36 23.16
C ILE A 171 -8.84 -20.00 23.58
N GLU A 172 -10.04 -19.98 24.17
CA GLU A 172 -10.70 -18.77 24.68
C GLU A 172 -9.84 -18.07 25.75
N ASP A 173 -9.23 -18.83 26.67
CA ASP A 173 -8.29 -18.28 27.66
C ASP A 173 -7.10 -17.55 26.99
N GLN A 174 -6.61 -18.05 25.85
CA GLN A 174 -5.49 -17.44 25.12
C GLN A 174 -5.94 -16.24 24.28
N GLU A 175 -7.15 -16.27 23.75
CA GLU A 175 -7.78 -15.12 23.10
C GLU A 175 -7.97 -13.97 24.10
N LEU A 176 -8.36 -14.27 25.34
CA LEU A 176 -8.48 -13.27 26.40
C LEU A 176 -7.14 -12.57 26.70
N ILE A 177 -6.03 -13.30 26.69
CA ILE A 177 -4.68 -12.71 26.88
C ILE A 177 -4.37 -11.70 25.77
N LEU A 178 -4.74 -11.98 24.52
CA LEU A 178 -4.57 -11.05 23.41
C LEU A 178 -5.43 -9.78 23.60
N LEU A 179 -6.67 -9.93 24.04
CA LEU A 179 -7.57 -8.81 24.33
C LEU A 179 -7.08 -7.94 25.49
N GLU A 180 -6.53 -8.54 26.54
CA GLU A 180 -5.89 -7.81 27.63
C GLU A 180 -4.64 -7.05 27.18
N PHE A 181 -3.83 -7.70 26.32
CA PHE A 181 -2.67 -7.07 25.71
C PHE A 181 -3.06 -5.86 24.86
N GLU A 182 -4.09 -6.00 24.03
CA GLU A 182 -4.63 -4.92 23.20
C GLU A 182 -4.94 -3.68 24.01
N CYS A 183 -5.65 -3.81 25.12
CA CYS A 183 -6.02 -2.68 25.97
C CYS A 183 -4.77 -1.87 26.41
N SER A 184 -3.71 -2.58 26.81
CA SER A 184 -2.44 -1.95 27.22
C SER A 184 -1.69 -1.35 26.03
N PHE A 185 -1.65 -2.06 24.90
CA PHE A 185 -1.00 -1.63 23.66
C PHE A 185 -1.66 -0.36 23.12
N ASN A 186 -2.97 -0.37 22.93
CA ASN A 186 -3.75 0.74 22.40
C ASN A 186 -3.69 1.97 23.32
N LYS A 187 -3.65 1.78 24.63
CA LYS A 187 -3.44 2.89 25.57
C LYS A 187 -2.07 3.57 25.38
N ASN A 188 -1.02 2.78 25.20
CA ASN A 188 0.34 3.30 24.97
C ASN A 188 0.45 3.99 23.60
N LEU A 189 -0.13 3.38 22.57
CA LEU A 189 -0.17 3.93 21.23
C LEU A 189 -0.98 5.24 21.18
N GLY A 190 -2.12 5.29 21.85
CA GLY A 190 -2.92 6.51 21.99
C GLY A 190 -2.16 7.67 22.64
N ARG A 191 -1.35 7.37 23.68
CA ARG A 191 -0.44 8.38 24.28
C ARG A 191 0.59 8.86 23.26
N LEU A 192 1.17 7.94 22.49
CA LEU A 192 2.16 8.27 21.47
C LEU A 192 1.55 9.15 20.36
N HIS A 193 0.34 8.85 19.90
CA HIS A 193 -0.40 9.71 18.97
C HIS A 193 -0.62 11.13 19.50
N LEU A 194 -0.94 11.27 20.79
CA LEU A 194 -1.09 12.58 21.44
C LEU A 194 0.23 13.35 21.49
N GLU A 195 1.34 12.71 21.86
CA GLU A 195 2.68 13.31 21.93
C GLU A 195 3.12 13.88 20.56
N HIS A 196 2.72 13.22 19.47
CA HIS A 196 3.03 13.64 18.10
C HIS A 196 1.96 14.55 17.46
N SER A 197 1.00 15.08 18.24
CA SER A 197 -0.09 15.94 17.74
C SER A 197 -0.96 15.27 16.65
N LYS A 198 -1.08 13.94 16.70
CA LYS A 198 -1.88 13.11 15.80
C LYS A 198 -3.06 12.48 16.54
N ALA A 199 -3.68 13.24 17.44
CA ALA A 199 -4.77 12.81 18.32
C ALA A 199 -6.05 12.27 17.62
N GLY A 200 -6.07 12.22 16.29
CA GLY A 200 -7.18 11.71 15.47
C GLY A 200 -6.78 10.68 14.41
N GLY A 201 -5.54 10.17 14.43
CA GLY A 201 -5.20 8.97 13.65
C GLY A 201 -5.94 7.77 14.23
N VAL A 202 -6.61 6.99 13.39
CA VAL A 202 -7.31 5.77 13.82
C VAL A 202 -6.64 4.51 13.32
N ALA A 203 -5.76 4.62 12.32
CA ALA A 203 -4.92 3.51 11.92
C ALA A 203 -4.03 3.06 13.10
N HIS A 204 -3.58 1.80 13.06
CA HIS A 204 -2.64 1.19 14.00
C HIS A 204 -3.18 0.83 15.39
N PHE A 205 -4.39 1.24 15.78
CA PHE A 205 -5.01 0.65 16.97
C PHE A 205 -5.28 -0.82 16.70
N LEU A 206 -4.73 -1.70 17.53
CA LEU A 206 -4.94 -3.14 17.43
C LEU A 206 -6.43 -3.44 17.63
N GLN A 207 -7.01 -4.22 16.72
CA GLN A 207 -8.41 -4.65 16.72
C GLN A 207 -8.46 -6.18 16.83
N SER A 208 -8.14 -6.70 18.02
CA SER A 208 -7.95 -8.15 18.19
C SER A 208 -9.25 -8.91 17.99
N ASP A 209 -10.40 -8.38 18.42
CA ASP A 209 -11.70 -9.01 18.19
C ASP A 209 -11.93 -9.29 16.69
N CYS A 210 -11.71 -8.29 15.83
CA CYS A 210 -11.87 -8.43 14.38
C CYS A 210 -10.88 -9.43 13.77
N LEU A 211 -9.63 -9.45 14.26
CA LEU A 211 -8.61 -10.40 13.83
C LEU A 211 -8.96 -11.83 14.25
N LEU A 212 -9.40 -12.02 15.50
CA LEU A 212 -9.80 -13.31 16.04
C LEU A 212 -11.03 -13.87 15.31
N ASP A 213 -12.03 -13.04 15.03
CA ASP A 213 -13.21 -13.44 14.26
C ASP A 213 -12.81 -13.87 12.83
N SER A 214 -11.90 -13.13 12.19
CA SER A 214 -11.36 -13.52 10.89
C SER A 214 -10.65 -14.88 10.95
N TYR A 215 -9.87 -15.13 12.00
CA TYR A 215 -9.19 -16.41 12.21
C TYR A 215 -10.17 -17.55 12.44
N ARG A 216 -11.23 -17.33 13.24
CA ARG A 216 -12.31 -18.32 13.46
C ARG A 216 -12.98 -18.71 12.16
N ILE A 217 -13.33 -17.74 11.31
CA ILE A 217 -13.92 -18.00 10.00
C ILE A 217 -12.98 -18.81 9.11
N LEU A 218 -11.69 -18.45 9.08
CA LEU A 218 -10.69 -19.18 8.29
C LEU A 218 -10.51 -20.63 8.75
N ILE A 219 -10.56 -20.88 10.06
CA ILE A 219 -10.53 -22.24 10.61
C ILE A 219 -11.76 -23.02 10.18
N ALA A 220 -12.96 -22.44 10.28
CA ALA A 220 -14.19 -23.09 9.84
C ALA A 220 -14.10 -23.51 8.36
N CYS A 221 -13.61 -22.63 7.48
CA CYS A 221 -13.40 -22.99 6.07
C CYS A 221 -12.38 -24.13 5.87
N LEU A 222 -11.33 -24.22 6.71
CA LEU A 222 -10.38 -25.34 6.65
C LEU A 222 -11.04 -26.66 7.09
N GLU A 223 -11.87 -26.63 8.13
CA GLU A 223 -12.58 -27.80 8.66
C GLU A 223 -13.67 -28.31 7.71
N GLU A 224 -14.37 -27.40 7.04
CA GLU A 224 -15.42 -27.69 6.06
C GLU A 224 -14.86 -28.01 4.66
N GLU A 225 -13.54 -27.97 4.50
CA GLU A 225 -12.83 -28.17 3.23
C GLU A 225 -13.28 -27.22 2.10
N GLU A 226 -13.45 -25.93 2.40
CA GLU A 226 -13.93 -24.90 1.48
C GLU A 226 -12.80 -23.97 0.99
N PRO A 227 -11.99 -24.36 -0.01
CA PRO A 227 -10.81 -23.60 -0.45
C PRO A 227 -11.15 -22.22 -1.00
N GLU A 228 -12.26 -22.10 -1.75
CA GLU A 228 -12.64 -20.83 -2.37
C GLU A 228 -13.06 -19.79 -1.34
N LEU A 229 -13.86 -20.21 -0.34
CA LEU A 229 -14.32 -19.33 0.74
C LEU A 229 -13.16 -18.97 1.67
N TYR A 230 -12.27 -19.92 1.96
CA TYR A 230 -11.03 -19.63 2.68
C TYR A 230 -10.23 -18.51 2.02
N GLU A 231 -9.96 -18.61 0.72
CA GLU A 231 -9.18 -17.58 0.01
C GLU A 231 -9.92 -16.24 -0.04
N GLN A 232 -11.25 -16.23 -0.15
CA GLN A 232 -12.03 -14.99 -0.08
C GLN A 232 -11.87 -14.29 1.28
N HIS A 233 -12.06 -15.02 2.38
CA HIS A 233 -11.90 -14.48 3.73
C HIS A 233 -10.45 -14.09 4.03
N ARG A 234 -9.48 -14.88 3.55
CA ARG A 234 -8.06 -14.58 3.70
C ARG A 234 -7.68 -13.31 2.96
N GLN A 235 -8.20 -13.11 1.76
CA GLN A 235 -7.99 -11.85 1.02
C GLN A 235 -8.68 -10.68 1.71
N SER A 236 -9.85 -10.86 2.32
CA SER A 236 -10.47 -9.80 3.15
C SER A 236 -9.56 -9.40 4.30
N LEU A 237 -9.11 -10.37 5.10
CA LEU A 237 -8.18 -10.15 6.20
C LEU A 237 -6.87 -9.48 5.73
N ARG A 238 -6.33 -9.89 4.57
CA ARG A 238 -5.15 -9.24 3.98
C ARG A 238 -5.39 -7.75 3.72
N ARG A 239 -6.56 -7.40 3.19
CA ARG A 239 -6.91 -6.00 2.89
C ARG A 239 -7.12 -5.21 4.17
N ASP A 240 -7.75 -5.79 5.18
CA ASP A 240 -7.88 -5.19 6.51
C ASP A 240 -6.52 -4.94 7.14
N CYS A 241 -5.63 -5.96 7.16
CA CYS A 241 -4.26 -5.81 7.65
C CYS A 241 -3.51 -4.68 6.92
N ALA A 242 -3.61 -4.59 5.59
CA ALA A 242 -2.97 -3.51 4.84
C ALA A 242 -3.58 -2.13 5.14
N LEU A 243 -4.90 -2.04 5.28
CA LEU A 243 -5.61 -0.80 5.60
C LEU A 243 -5.25 -0.27 7.00
N TYR A 244 -5.08 -1.16 7.97
CA TYR A 244 -4.68 -0.84 9.34
C TYR A 244 -3.16 -0.79 9.55
N ASP A 245 -2.37 -1.05 8.50
CA ASP A 245 -0.90 -1.14 8.51
C ASP A 245 -0.39 -2.18 9.54
N TYR A 246 -1.09 -3.31 9.64
CA TYR A 246 -0.63 -4.48 10.36
C TYR A 246 0.38 -5.29 9.53
N PRO A 247 1.32 -6.00 10.19
CA PRO A 247 2.26 -6.87 9.50
C PRO A 247 1.55 -7.94 8.65
N ILE A 248 1.97 -8.08 7.38
CA ILE A 248 1.45 -9.11 6.46
C ILE A 248 1.62 -10.54 7.00
N SER A 249 2.61 -10.75 7.88
CA SER A 249 2.84 -12.04 8.55
C SER A 249 1.72 -12.46 9.49
N TRP A 250 0.77 -11.57 9.81
CA TRP A 250 -0.44 -11.89 10.57
C TRP A 250 -1.54 -12.48 9.69
N VAL A 251 -1.39 -12.52 8.37
CA VAL A 251 -2.32 -13.20 7.48
C VAL A 251 -1.88 -14.67 7.35
N PRO A 252 -2.75 -15.66 7.63
CA PRO A 252 -2.43 -17.06 7.40
C PRO A 252 -1.99 -17.36 5.96
N GLY A 253 -1.31 -18.50 5.77
CA GLY A 253 -0.89 -18.97 4.45
C GLY A 253 -2.07 -19.26 3.53
N THR A 254 -1.80 -19.64 2.28
CA THR A 254 -2.86 -20.10 1.38
C THR A 254 -3.52 -21.37 1.91
N TYR A 255 -4.74 -21.66 1.44
CA TYR A 255 -5.48 -22.87 1.83
C TYR A 255 -4.61 -24.13 1.71
N GLU A 256 -3.93 -24.29 0.57
CA GLU A 256 -3.03 -25.42 0.30
C GLU A 256 -1.84 -25.46 1.26
N HIS A 257 -1.30 -24.32 1.66
CA HIS A 257 -0.21 -24.28 2.63
C HIS A 257 -0.69 -24.72 4.02
N GLU A 258 -1.78 -24.14 4.50
CA GLU A 258 -2.27 -24.38 5.85
C GLU A 258 -2.87 -25.79 6.02
N ARG A 259 -3.57 -26.32 5.01
CA ARG A 259 -4.11 -27.69 5.04
C ARG A 259 -3.01 -28.74 5.20
N ASN A 260 -1.88 -28.55 4.53
CA ASN A 260 -0.77 -29.51 4.58
C ASN A 260 -0.01 -29.48 5.92
N CYS A 261 -0.03 -28.34 6.61
CA CYS A 261 0.55 -28.19 7.95
C CYS A 261 -0.29 -28.83 9.08
N VAL A 262 -1.54 -29.25 8.81
CA VAL A 262 -2.41 -29.94 9.78
C VAL A 262 -2.15 -31.46 9.82
N ARG A 263 -1.47 -32.02 8.81
CA ARG A 263 -1.29 -33.48 8.63
C ARG A 263 0.10 -34.02 8.99
N SER A 264 0.99 -33.17 9.48
CA SER A 264 2.38 -33.49 9.87
C SER A 264 2.56 -33.42 11.37
#